data_AF-A0A7Y6MXU1-F1
#
_entry.id   AF-A0A7Y6MXU1-F1
#
_cell.length_a   1.000
_cell.length_b   1.000
_cell.length_c   1.000
_cell.angle_alpha   90.00
_cell.angle_beta   90.00
_cell.angle_gamma   90.00
#
_symmetry.space_group_name_H-M   'P 1'
#
loop_
_entity.id
_entity.type
_entity.pdbx_description
1 polymer ?
#
loop_
_entity_poly.entity_id
_entity_poly.type
_entity_poly.pdbx_seq_one_letter_code
_entity_poly.pdbx_strand_id
1 'polypeptide(L)'
;MERATGPLDFEVLGNARRILDHRNVARAFCPDRHRWSLNLPAIIAQLAERRCYFTGRSNWLVIEDIDDRGEAVEYEVFFRLRRAAAAQLRLVIESAYVRNPGSPQAAGKPGIPRNRRSIVRFRVMAAKILRGESIRDPSLGRQ
;
A
#
# COMPACT_ATOMS: atom_id res chain seq x y z
N MET A 1 -15.19 -12.27 15.84
CA MET A 1 -15.70 -13.56 15.34
C MET A 1 -15.20 -13.72 13.90
N GLU A 2 -14.53 -14.84 13.63
CA GLU A 2 -13.68 -15.24 12.49
C GLU A 2 -13.57 -14.31 11.27
N ARG A 3 -12.35 -13.86 10.93
CA ARG A 3 -12.05 -13.23 9.63
C ARG A 3 -11.34 -14.23 8.71
N ALA A 4 -12.09 -14.74 7.74
CA ALA A 4 -11.67 -15.81 6.85
C ALA A 4 -10.43 -15.48 6.02
N THR A 5 -9.39 -16.28 6.23
CA THR A 5 -8.24 -16.50 5.35
C THR A 5 -8.66 -17.46 4.23
N GLY A 6 -9.39 -16.97 3.24
CA GLY A 6 -9.90 -17.77 2.12
C GLY A 6 -10.64 -16.93 1.08
N PRO A 7 -11.12 -17.53 -0.03
CA PRO A 7 -12.10 -16.87 -0.91
C PRO A 7 -13.27 -16.34 -0.06
N LEU A 8 -13.80 -15.17 -0.43
CA LEU A 8 -14.90 -14.54 0.30
C LEU A 8 -16.07 -15.54 0.43
N ASP A 9 -16.40 -15.90 1.66
CA ASP A 9 -17.53 -16.75 1.96
C ASP A 9 -18.81 -15.90 1.99
N PHE A 10 -19.61 -15.98 0.93
CA PHE A 10 -20.84 -15.22 0.80
C PHE A 10 -22.03 -15.85 1.52
N GLU A 11 -21.92 -17.09 1.99
CA GLU A 11 -22.90 -17.66 2.92
C GLU A 11 -22.77 -16.98 4.29
N VAL A 12 -21.53 -16.69 4.71
CA VAL A 12 -21.27 -15.95 5.95
C VAL A 12 -21.44 -14.43 5.78
N LEU A 13 -20.94 -13.85 4.68
CA LEU A 13 -21.00 -12.40 4.44
C LEU A 13 -22.39 -11.91 4.00
N GLY A 14 -23.24 -12.84 3.55
CA GLY A 14 -24.54 -12.57 2.94
C GLY A 14 -24.43 -12.39 1.42
N ASN A 15 -25.19 -13.21 0.68
CA ASN A 15 -25.21 -13.21 -0.78
C ASN A 15 -25.58 -11.86 -1.40
N ALA A 16 -26.38 -11.04 -0.71
CA ALA A 16 -26.71 -9.68 -1.13
C ALA A 16 -25.51 -8.72 -1.21
N ARG A 17 -24.39 -9.05 -0.56
CA ARG A 17 -23.15 -8.24 -0.59
C ARG A 17 -22.19 -8.65 -1.71
N ARG A 18 -22.53 -9.68 -2.49
CA ARG A 18 -21.70 -10.18 -3.59
C ARG A 18 -21.75 -9.22 -4.77
N ILE A 19 -20.59 -8.70 -5.14
CA ILE A 19 -20.37 -7.86 -6.32
C ILE A 19 -19.40 -8.59 -7.23
N LEU A 20 -19.70 -8.69 -8.52
CA LEU A 20 -18.75 -9.20 -9.51
C LEU A 20 -18.00 -8.02 -10.12
N ASP A 21 -16.68 -8.12 -10.19
CA ASP A 21 -15.89 -7.10 -10.87
C ASP A 21 -15.82 -7.33 -12.38
N HIS A 22 -15.09 -6.46 -13.08
CA HIS A 22 -14.87 -6.54 -14.53
C HIS A 22 -14.20 -7.85 -15.01
N ARG A 23 -13.65 -8.67 -14.11
CA ARG A 23 -13.04 -9.98 -14.39
C ARG A 23 -13.91 -11.14 -13.91
N ASN A 24 -15.16 -10.86 -13.55
CA ASN A 24 -16.10 -11.82 -12.98
C ASN A 24 -15.62 -12.44 -11.64
N VAL A 25 -14.75 -11.72 -10.91
CA VAL A 25 -14.26 -12.14 -9.59
C VAL A 25 -15.21 -11.61 -8.53
N ALA A 26 -15.63 -12.48 -7.61
CA ALA A 26 -16.51 -12.10 -6.51
C ALA A 26 -15.78 -11.19 -5.50
N ARG A 27 -16.44 -10.09 -5.13
CA ARG A 27 -15.97 -9.04 -4.22
C ARG A 27 -17.09 -8.68 -3.24
N ALA A 28 -16.71 -8.08 -2.13
CA ALA A 28 -17.63 -7.47 -1.18
C ALA A 28 -17.10 -6.10 -0.77
N PHE A 29 -17.99 -5.15 -0.47
CA PHE A 29 -17.60 -3.90 0.14
C PHE A 29 -17.04 -4.16 1.56
N CYS A 30 -15.90 -3.56 1.87
CA CYS A 30 -15.24 -3.69 3.17
C CYS A 30 -15.34 -2.36 3.93
N PRO A 31 -16.24 -2.23 4.93
CA PRO A 31 -16.43 -1.00 5.68
C PRO A 31 -15.15 -0.54 6.39
N ASP A 32 -14.40 -1.47 6.98
CA ASP A 32 -13.14 -1.17 7.66
C ASP A 32 -12.15 -0.52 6.69
N ARG A 33 -11.93 -1.15 5.53
CA ARG A 33 -11.01 -0.61 4.52
C ARG A 33 -11.47 0.77 4.02
N HIS A 34 -12.77 0.96 3.84
CA HIS A 34 -13.31 2.24 3.44
C HIS A 34 -13.06 3.32 4.50
N ARG A 35 -13.34 3.03 5.77
CA ARG A 35 -13.07 3.94 6.89
C ARG A 35 -11.60 4.35 6.93
N TRP A 36 -10.69 3.40 6.80
CA TRP A 36 -9.25 3.68 6.74
C TRP A 36 -8.82 4.50 5.52
N SER A 37 -9.48 4.32 4.38
CA SER A 37 -9.15 5.08 3.17
C SER A 37 -9.40 6.59 3.32
N LEU A 38 -10.24 7.00 4.28
CA LEU A 38 -10.50 8.41 4.58
C LEU A 38 -9.27 9.12 5.20
N ASN A 39 -8.34 8.37 5.81
CA ASN A 39 -7.09 8.92 6.35
C ASN A 39 -6.00 9.09 5.28
N LEU A 40 -6.17 8.52 4.08
CA LEU A 40 -5.18 8.61 3.01
C LEU A 40 -4.78 10.05 2.66
N PRO A 41 -5.69 11.03 2.52
CA PRO A 41 -5.29 12.41 2.24
C PRO A 41 -4.31 12.98 3.27
N ALA A 42 -4.53 12.73 4.57
CA ALA A 42 -3.64 13.20 5.64
C ALA A 42 -2.27 12.50 5.57
N ILE A 43 -2.26 11.19 5.33
CA ILE A 43 -1.06 10.40 5.09
C ILE A 43 -0.25 10.96 3.90
N ILE A 44 -0.93 11.27 2.79
CA ILE A 44 -0.29 11.77 1.58
C ILE A 44 0.23 13.20 1.75
N ALA A 45 -0.44 14.04 2.54
CA ALA A 45 0.05 15.38 2.87
C ALA A 45 1.41 15.34 3.57
N GLN A 46 1.68 14.31 4.37
CA GLN A 46 2.94 14.12 5.09
C GLN A 46 3.99 13.31 4.29
N LEU A 47 3.65 12.85 3.09
CA LEU A 47 4.45 11.88 2.35
C LEU A 47 5.88 12.35 2.06
N ALA A 48 6.08 13.65 1.87
CA ALA A 48 7.39 14.26 1.60
C ALA A 48 8.46 13.93 2.65
N GLU A 49 8.02 13.73 3.91
CA GLU A 49 8.88 13.46 5.06
C GLU A 49 9.04 11.96 5.34
N ARG A 50 8.19 11.13 4.72
CA ARG A 50 8.14 9.69 4.96
C ARG A 50 9.21 8.93 4.17
N ARG A 51 9.53 7.74 4.68
CA ARG A 51 10.40 6.75 4.05
C ARG A 51 9.54 5.78 3.26
N CYS A 52 9.88 5.59 1.99
CA CYS A 52 9.27 4.61 1.13
C CYS A 52 10.22 3.43 0.98
N TYR A 53 9.64 2.28 0.79
CA TYR A 53 10.32 1.02 0.70
C TYR A 53 10.29 0.54 -0.76
N PHE A 54 11.22 -0.35 -1.14
CA PHE A 54 11.29 -0.93 -2.50
C PHE A 54 10.98 -2.43 -2.48
N THR A 55 10.03 -2.92 -3.31
CA THR A 55 9.72 -4.38 -3.43
C THR A 55 10.13 -5.00 -4.76
N GLY A 56 10.71 -4.25 -5.71
CA GLY A 56 11.01 -4.77 -7.06
C GLY A 56 9.82 -4.79 -8.02
N ARG A 57 8.57 -4.62 -7.52
CA ARG A 57 7.36 -4.54 -8.37
C ARG A 57 6.58 -3.24 -8.20
N SER A 58 6.70 -2.59 -7.04
CA SER A 58 5.99 -1.36 -6.69
C SER A 58 6.73 -0.58 -5.59
N ASN A 59 6.44 0.72 -5.47
CA ASN A 59 6.83 1.47 -4.27
C ASN A 59 5.75 1.29 -3.21
N TRP A 60 6.18 1.03 -1.99
CA TRP A 60 5.32 0.79 -0.83
C TRP A 60 5.72 1.73 0.28
N LEU A 61 4.74 2.13 1.06
CA LEU A 61 4.92 2.90 2.28
C LEU A 61 4.16 2.17 3.38
N VAL A 62 4.83 1.96 4.50
CA VAL A 62 4.20 1.47 5.71
C VAL A 62 4.21 2.59 6.73
N ILE A 63 3.05 2.83 7.33
CA ILE A 63 2.83 3.82 8.37
C ILE A 63 2.30 3.08 9.59
N GLU A 64 2.98 3.25 10.71
CA GLU A 64 2.42 2.96 12.02
C GLU A 64 1.47 4.12 12.36
N ASP A 65 0.19 3.81 12.54
CA ASP A 65 -0.86 4.75 12.91
C ASP A 65 -1.66 4.18 14.09
N ILE A 66 -2.48 5.02 14.71
CA ILE A 66 -3.40 4.61 15.76
C ILE A 66 -4.81 4.57 15.18
N ASP A 67 -5.52 3.47 15.38
CA ASP A 67 -6.90 3.36 14.92
C ASP A 67 -7.89 4.15 15.78
N ASP A 68 -9.16 4.15 15.34
CA ASP A 68 -10.26 4.80 16.06
C ASP A 68 -10.53 4.21 17.47
N ARG A 69 -9.79 3.16 17.85
CA ARG A 69 -9.88 2.47 19.15
C ARG A 69 -8.62 2.64 19.98
N GLY A 70 -7.62 3.39 19.51
CA GLY A 70 -6.36 3.59 20.24
C GLY A 70 -5.31 2.50 19.99
N GLU A 71 -5.56 1.55 19.08
CA GLU A 71 -4.65 0.45 18.79
C GLU A 71 -3.64 0.84 17.71
N ALA A 72 -2.38 0.45 17.92
CA ALA A 72 -1.35 0.61 16.90
C ALA A 72 -1.64 -0.32 15.73
N VAL A 73 -1.79 0.24 14.54
CA VAL A 73 -1.98 -0.49 13.29
C VAL A 73 -0.88 -0.15 12.29
N GLU A 74 -0.44 -1.16 11.55
CA GLU A 74 0.39 -0.94 10.38
C GLU A 74 -0.52 -0.74 9.16
N TYR A 75 -0.44 0.43 8.54
CA TYR A 75 -1.17 0.75 7.33
C TYR A 75 -0.24 0.78 6.12
N GLU A 76 -0.49 -0.12 5.17
CA GLU A 76 0.32 -0.27 3.96
C GLU A 76 -0.33 0.49 2.80
N VAL A 77 0.45 1.31 2.13
CA VAL A 77 0.04 2.10 0.96
C VAL A 77 0.94 1.76 -0.21
N PHE A 78 0.34 1.21 -1.27
CA PHE A 78 1.01 0.86 -2.51
C PHE A 78 0.75 1.94 -3.54
N PHE A 79 1.81 2.50 -4.11
CA PHE A 79 1.69 3.59 -5.06
C PHE A 79 2.70 3.49 -6.19
N ARG A 80 2.32 4.12 -7.31
CA ARG A 80 3.23 4.46 -8.39
C ARG A 80 3.42 5.96 -8.47
N LEU A 81 4.65 6.37 -8.73
CA LEU A 81 5.02 7.76 -8.96
C LEU A 81 5.67 7.85 -10.34
N ARG A 82 5.18 8.75 -11.18
CA ARG A 82 5.73 8.98 -12.53
C ARG A 82 5.75 10.46 -12.86
N ARG A 83 6.62 10.84 -13.79
CA ARG A 83 6.60 12.19 -14.37
C ARG A 83 5.32 12.36 -15.20
N ALA A 84 4.64 13.49 -15.01
CA ALA A 84 3.44 13.87 -15.76
C ALA A 84 3.73 15.02 -16.73
N ALA A 85 4.59 15.96 -16.34
CA ALA A 85 5.06 17.06 -17.16
C ALA A 85 6.45 17.53 -16.68
N ALA A 86 6.95 18.65 -17.23
CA ALA A 86 8.29 19.17 -16.93
C ALA A 86 8.58 19.32 -15.43
N ALA A 87 7.65 19.93 -14.69
CA ALA A 87 7.72 20.21 -13.26
C ALA A 87 6.61 19.50 -12.44
N GLN A 88 5.99 18.46 -13.00
CA GLN A 88 4.83 17.81 -12.39
C GLN A 88 5.01 16.29 -12.29
N LEU A 89 4.69 15.75 -11.12
CA LEU A 89 4.59 14.33 -10.87
C LEU A 89 3.13 13.90 -10.76
N ARG A 90 2.84 12.68 -11.20
CA ARG A 90 1.57 11.99 -10.95
C ARG A 90 1.83 10.83 -10.00
N LEU A 91 1.22 10.93 -8.83
CA LEU A 91 1.15 9.86 -7.84
C LEU A 91 -0.19 9.14 -7.97
N VAL A 92 -0.16 7.81 -8.07
CA VAL A 92 -1.35 6.96 -8.13
C VAL A 92 -1.26 5.96 -7.00
N ILE A 93 -2.25 5.99 -6.10
CA ILE A 93 -2.43 4.94 -5.09
C ILE A 93 -3.09 3.76 -5.79
N GLU A 94 -2.38 2.63 -5.84
CA GLU A 94 -2.88 1.40 -6.45
C GLU A 94 -3.72 0.60 -5.46
N SER A 95 -3.28 0.60 -4.20
CA SER A 95 -4.01 -0.03 -3.12
C SER A 95 -3.54 0.44 -1.76
N ALA A 96 -4.37 0.22 -0.74
CA ALA A 96 -4.07 0.57 0.65
C ALA A 96 -4.90 -0.32 1.59
N TYR A 97 -4.26 -0.85 2.63
CA TYR A 97 -4.84 -1.83 3.56
C TYR A 97 -4.19 -1.73 4.94
N VAL A 98 -4.96 -2.02 5.98
CA VAL A 98 -4.39 -2.35 7.30
C VAL A 98 -3.74 -3.73 7.20
N ARG A 99 -2.48 -3.82 7.62
CA ARG A 99 -1.76 -5.09 7.71
C ARG A 99 -2.37 -5.88 8.87
N ASN A 100 -2.90 -7.05 8.54
CA ASN A 100 -3.44 -7.97 9.52
C ASN A 100 -2.50 -9.18 9.58
N PRO A 101 -1.92 -9.55 10.73
CA PRO A 101 -0.89 -10.60 10.82
C PRO A 101 -1.28 -11.95 10.20
N GLY A 102 -2.57 -12.25 10.08
CA GLY A 102 -3.09 -13.46 9.45
C GLY A 102 -3.43 -13.36 7.96
N SER A 103 -3.34 -12.20 7.30
CA SER A 103 -3.75 -12.09 5.89
C SER A 103 -2.72 -12.74 4.93
N PRO A 104 -3.12 -13.19 3.72
CA PRO A 104 -2.18 -13.64 2.70
C PRO A 104 -1.14 -12.56 2.32
N GLN A 105 -1.50 -11.27 2.48
CA GLN A 105 -0.59 -10.14 2.32
C GLN A 105 0.45 -10.07 3.45
N ALA A 106 0.13 -10.60 4.65
CA ALA A 106 1.06 -10.77 5.76
C ALA A 106 1.83 -12.11 5.73
N ALA A 107 1.36 -13.11 4.97
CA ALA A 107 1.94 -14.45 4.87
C ALA A 107 3.30 -14.52 4.13
N GLY A 108 3.83 -13.40 3.66
CA GLY A 108 5.24 -13.23 3.28
C GLY A 108 5.85 -12.06 4.07
N LYS A 109 6.94 -12.28 4.82
CA LYS A 109 7.65 -11.17 5.51
C LYS A 109 8.36 -10.27 4.48
N PRO A 110 8.46 -8.92 4.66
CA PRO A 110 8.09 -8.11 5.84
C PRO A 110 7.18 -6.89 5.54
N GLY A 111 6.75 -6.14 6.56
CA GLY A 111 6.16 -4.78 6.47
C GLY A 111 7.19 -3.65 6.53
N ILE A 112 8.46 -3.99 6.79
CA ILE A 112 9.58 -3.06 6.72
C ILE A 112 10.76 -3.88 6.15
N PRO A 113 11.39 -3.48 5.04
CA PRO A 113 12.56 -4.17 4.56
C PRO A 113 13.63 -4.26 5.65
N ARG A 114 14.18 -5.45 5.85
CA ARG A 114 15.29 -5.67 6.79
C ARG A 114 16.57 -4.93 6.39
N ASN A 115 16.69 -4.52 5.12
CA ASN A 115 17.87 -3.85 4.60
C ASN A 115 17.60 -2.35 4.36
N ARG A 116 18.46 -1.49 4.92
CA ARG A 116 18.42 -0.03 4.72
C ARG A 116 18.56 0.37 3.24
N ARG A 117 19.17 -0.46 2.39
CA ARG A 117 19.30 -0.21 0.94
C ARG A 117 17.94 -0.11 0.25
N SER A 118 16.92 -0.83 0.72
CA SER A 118 15.53 -0.79 0.22
C SER A 118 14.67 0.32 0.79
N ILE A 119 15.28 1.34 1.38
CA ILE A 119 14.59 2.50 1.95
C ILE A 119 15.04 3.76 1.21
N VAL A 120 14.09 4.54 0.69
CA VAL A 120 14.32 5.83 0.05
C VAL A 120 13.37 6.87 0.65
N ARG A 121 13.86 8.07 0.97
CA ARG A 121 12.95 9.18 1.38
C ARG A 121 12.11 9.60 0.18
N PHE A 122 10.81 9.83 0.36
CA PHE A 122 9.92 10.19 -0.75
C PHE A 122 10.45 11.38 -1.55
N ARG A 123 10.88 12.46 -0.90
CA ARG A 123 11.44 13.65 -1.56
C ARG A 123 12.62 13.35 -2.49
N VAL A 124 13.47 12.38 -2.12
CA VAL A 124 14.61 11.96 -2.94
C VAL A 124 14.11 11.22 -4.17
N MET A 125 13.20 10.27 -3.99
CA MET A 125 12.55 9.54 -5.07
C MET A 125 11.80 10.48 -6.05
N ALA A 126 11.01 11.41 -5.52
CA ALA A 126 10.28 12.40 -6.31
C ALA A 126 11.22 13.26 -7.14
N ALA A 127 12.29 13.79 -6.55
CA ALA A 127 13.27 14.59 -7.25
C ALA A 127 14.00 13.82 -8.37
N LYS A 128 14.35 12.55 -8.13
CA LYS A 128 14.94 11.67 -9.15
C LYS A 128 14.00 11.43 -10.33
N ILE A 129 12.75 11.04 -10.05
CA ILE A 129 11.74 10.80 -11.10
C ILE A 129 11.48 12.08 -11.89
N LEU A 130 11.44 13.23 -11.23
CA LEU A 130 11.22 14.52 -11.90
C LEU A 130 12.35 14.85 -12.89
N ARG A 131 13.60 14.53 -12.53
CA ARG A 131 14.79 14.68 -13.40
C ARG A 131 14.95 13.56 -14.43
N GLY A 132 14.09 12.54 -14.43
CA GLY A 132 14.23 11.38 -15.32
C GLY A 132 15.35 10.42 -14.91
N GLU A 133 15.82 10.50 -13.67
CA GLU A 133 16.84 9.60 -13.12
C GLU A 133 16.23 8.28 -12.67
N SER A 134 16.91 7.17 -12.93
CA SER A 134 16.53 5.86 -12.41
C SER A 134 16.65 5.82 -10.88
N ILE A 135 15.63 5.26 -10.23
CA ILE A 135 15.73 4.84 -8.83
C ILE A 135 16.48 3.51 -8.82
N ARG A 136 17.65 3.49 -8.17
CA ARG A 136 18.41 2.24 -8.02
C ARG A 136 17.58 1.28 -7.18
N ASP A 137 17.11 0.22 -7.83
CA ASP A 137 16.55 -0.93 -7.13
C ASP A 137 17.70 -1.67 -6.42
N PRO A 138 17.66 -1.82 -5.09
CA PRO A 138 18.66 -2.60 -4.35
C PRO A 138 18.71 -4.08 -4.74
N SER A 139 17.62 -4.61 -5.31
CA SER A 139 17.51 -5.99 -5.76
C SER A 139 18.22 -6.23 -7.11
N LEU A 140 18.41 -5.18 -7.93
CA LEU A 140 19.09 -5.25 -9.24
C LEU A 140 20.63 -5.16 -9.16
N GLY A 141 21.20 -5.10 -7.95
CA GLY A 141 22.65 -5.01 -7.74
C GLY A 141 23.40 -6.35 -7.68
N ARG A 142 22.80 -7.44 -8.13
CA ARG A 142 23.45 -8.76 -8.27
C ARG A 142 23.37 -9.21 -9.73
N GLN A 143 24.28 -8.73 -10.56
CA GLN A 143 24.80 -9.45 -11.72
C GLN A 143 26.30 -9.22 -11.74
#